data_AF-A0A2V6M0Y4-F1
#
_entry.id   AF-A0A2V6M0Y4-F1
#
_cell.length_a   1.000
_cell.length_b   1.000
_cell.length_c   1.000
_cell.angle_alpha   90.00
_cell.angle_beta   90.00
_cell.angle_gamma   90.00
#
_symmetry.space_group_name_H-M   'P 1'
#
loop_
_entity.id
_entity.type
_entity.pdbx_description
1 polymer ?
#
loop_
_entity_poly.entity_id
_entity_poly.type
_entity_poly.pdbx_seq_one_letter_code
_entity_poly.pdbx_strand_id
1 'polypeptide(L)'
;MSNIEVSEVRSCGDRDAFIKFPWQIYATDPAWVPPLIIERKAFLDRKRHPFYQHGDAALFLARQNGEIVGRIMASDDPNYNSLHQTN
;
A
#
# COMPACT_ATOMS: atom_id res chain seq x y z
N MET A 1 -16.39 0.63 21.97
CA MET A 1 -15.15 0.46 21.19
C MET A 1 -15.54 0.48 19.73
N SER A 2 -14.96 1.36 18.92
CA SER A 2 -15.21 1.39 17.48
C SER A 2 -14.46 0.24 16.80
N ASN A 3 -15.18 -0.61 16.08
CA ASN A 3 -14.60 -1.76 15.39
C ASN A 3 -13.73 -1.29 14.21
N ILE A 4 -12.59 -1.95 14.00
CA ILE A 4 -11.73 -1.71 12.84
C ILE A 4 -11.90 -2.87 11.88
N GLU A 5 -12.29 -2.56 10.65
CA GLU A 5 -12.42 -3.52 9.56
C GLU A 5 -11.22 -3.41 8.64
N VAL A 6 -10.56 -4.53 8.37
CA VAL A 6 -9.43 -4.60 7.44
C VAL A 6 -9.88 -5.33 6.18
N SER A 7 -9.66 -4.71 5.03
CA SER A 7 -10.00 -5.28 3.73
C SER A 7 -8.82 -5.18 2.76
N GLU A 8 -8.61 -6.22 1.97
CA GLU A 8 -7.70 -6.19 0.84
C GLU A 8 -8.18 -5.17 -0.22
N VAL A 9 -7.25 -4.45 -0.80
CA VAL A 9 -7.48 -3.49 -1.90
C VAL A 9 -7.72 -4.27 -3.19
N ARG A 10 -8.97 -4.28 -3.68
CA ARG A 10 -9.34 -5.03 -4.89
C ARG A 10 -9.82 -4.16 -6.04
N SER A 11 -10.22 -2.91 -5.76
CA SER A 11 -10.74 -1.99 -6.77
C SER A 11 -9.74 -0.87 -7.11
N CYS A 12 -9.92 -0.24 -8.28
CA CYS A 12 -9.19 0.98 -8.63
C CYS A 12 -9.44 2.10 -7.61
N GLY A 13 -10.66 2.19 -7.06
CA GLY A 13 -11.01 3.17 -6.02
C GLY A 13 -10.25 2.93 -4.73
N ASP A 14 -10.18 1.68 -4.27
CA ASP A 14 -9.39 1.32 -3.09
C ASP A 14 -7.90 1.59 -3.30
N ARG A 15 -7.38 1.33 -4.50
CA ARG A 15 -5.96 1.57 -4.80
C ARG A 15 -5.65 3.06 -4.79
N ASP A 16 -6.53 3.89 -5.34
CA ASP A 16 -6.37 5.34 -5.28
C ASP A 16 -6.50 5.87 -3.84
N ALA A 17 -7.41 5.31 -3.04
CA ALA A 17 -7.54 5.65 -1.63
C ALA A 17 -6.29 5.24 -0.83
N PHE A 18 -5.77 4.04 -1.07
CA PHE A 18 -4.51 3.56 -0.51
C PHE A 18 -3.37 4.53 -0.83
N ILE A 19 -3.19 4.89 -2.12
CA ILE A 19 -2.13 5.81 -2.55
C ILE A 19 -2.26 7.18 -1.88
N LYS A 20 -3.48 7.73 -1.77
CA LYS A 20 -3.72 9.09 -1.27
C LYS A 20 -3.78 9.20 0.26
N PHE A 21 -4.01 8.11 0.98
CA PHE A 21 -4.13 8.14 2.44
C PHE A 21 -2.97 8.84 3.18
N PRO A 22 -1.68 8.71 2.76
CA PRO A 22 -0.58 9.50 3.33
C PRO A 22 -0.81 11.02 3.34
N TRP A 23 -1.51 11.58 2.34
CA TRP A 23 -1.87 13.00 2.30
C TRP A 23 -2.82 13.43 3.39
N GLN A 24 -3.58 12.50 3.97
CA GLN A 24 -4.48 12.80 5.08
C GLN A 24 -3.74 12.75 6.41
N ILE A 25 -2.94 11.70 6.65
CA ILE A 25 -2.29 11.50 7.94
C ILE A 25 -1.09 12.43 8.18
N TYR A 26 -0.41 12.86 7.11
CA TYR A 26 0.73 13.77 7.20
C TYR A 26 0.40 15.21 6.81
N ALA A 27 -0.90 15.55 6.67
CA ALA A 27 -1.34 16.87 6.22
C ALA A 27 -0.80 18.05 7.06
N THR A 28 -0.53 17.80 8.34
CA THR A 28 -0.05 18.81 9.30
C THR A 28 1.43 18.64 9.67
N ASP A 29 2.14 17.69 9.05
CA ASP A 29 3.57 17.47 9.30
C ASP A 29 4.41 18.42 8.42
N PRO A 30 5.11 19.41 8.99
CA PRO A 30 5.90 20.38 8.22
C PRO A 30 7.13 19.76 7.56
N ALA A 31 7.57 18.57 7.99
CA ALA A 31 8.70 17.85 7.41
C ALA A 31 8.28 16.87 6.30
N TRP A 32 6.98 16.71 6.06
CA TRP A 32 6.49 15.74 5.10
C TRP A 32 6.60 16.24 3.66
N VAL A 33 7.28 15.44 2.82
CA VAL A 33 7.43 15.70 1.38
C VAL A 33 6.56 14.67 0.63
N PRO A 34 5.42 15.07 0.03
CA PRO A 34 4.54 14.14 -0.67
C PRO A 34 5.21 13.58 -1.94
N PRO A 35 5.18 12.26 -2.16
CA PRO A 35 5.66 11.67 -3.42
C PRO A 35 4.72 12.02 -4.57
N LEU A 36 5.18 11.94 -5.82
CA LEU A 36 4.29 12.14 -6.96
C LEU A 36 3.27 10.99 -7.05
N ILE A 37 1.98 11.33 -7.18
CA ILE A 37 0.90 10.33 -7.29
C ILE A 37 1.13 9.40 -8.48
N ILE A 38 1.62 9.94 -9.61
CA ILE A 38 1.90 9.15 -10.82
C ILE A 38 2.97 8.09 -10.58
N GLU A 39 4.01 8.40 -9.80
CA GLU A 39 5.06 7.44 -9.46
C GLU A 39 4.53 6.35 -8.53
N ARG A 40 3.66 6.69 -7.58
CA ARG A 40 3.03 5.70 -6.69
C ARG A 40 2.09 4.78 -7.47
N LYS A 41 1.35 5.30 -8.45
CA LYS A 41 0.53 4.49 -9.38
C LYS A 41 1.40 3.55 -10.21
N ALA A 42 2.53 4.02 -10.73
CA ALA A 42 3.46 3.19 -11.50
C ALA A 42 4.14 2.10 -10.63
N PHE A 43 4.52 2.44 -9.40
CA PHE A 43 5.13 1.50 -8.45
C PHE A 43 4.21 0.34 -8.09
N LEU A 44 2.91 0.62 -7.89
CA LEU A 44 1.88 -0.38 -7.55
C LEU A 44 1.21 -1.00 -8.79
N ASP A 45 1.71 -0.73 -9.99
CA ASP A 45 1.19 -1.34 -11.21
C ASP A 45 1.79 -2.73 -11.40
N ARG A 46 1.01 -3.75 -11.02
CA ARG A 46 1.37 -5.17 -11.17
C ARG A 46 1.75 -5.57 -12.60
N LYS A 47 1.25 -4.86 -13.62
CA LYS A 47 1.55 -5.19 -15.03
C LYS A 47 2.84 -4.54 -15.51
N ARG A 48 3.30 -3.45 -14.87
CA ARG A 48 4.40 -2.62 -15.38
C ARG A 48 5.64 -2.65 -14.50
N HIS A 49 5.48 -2.78 -13.19
CA HIS A 49 6.59 -2.66 -12.27
C HIS A 49 7.41 -3.97 -12.22
N PRO A 50 8.75 -3.92 -12.44
CA PRO A 50 9.59 -5.13 -12.57
C PRO A 50 9.59 -6.07 -11.37
N PHE A 51 9.33 -5.56 -10.15
CA PHE A 51 9.20 -6.38 -8.95
C PHE A 51 8.20 -7.54 -9.15
N TYR A 52 7.07 -7.28 -9.80
CA TYR A 52 6.02 -8.28 -10.00
C TYR A 52 6.36 -9.37 -11.03
N GLN A 53 7.55 -9.35 -11.62
CA GLN A 53 8.05 -10.45 -12.43
C GLN A 53 8.50 -11.64 -11.58
N HIS A 54 8.79 -11.42 -10.30
CA HIS A 54 9.32 -12.45 -9.38
C HIS A 54 8.70 -12.39 -7.98
N GLY A 55 8.32 -11.20 -7.50
CA GLY A 55 7.65 -11.01 -6.22
C GLY A 55 6.16 -10.74 -6.36
N ASP A 56 5.47 -10.75 -5.22
CA ASP A 56 4.06 -10.37 -5.11
C ASP A 56 3.87 -9.37 -3.97
N ALA A 57 2.81 -8.57 -4.01
CA ALA A 57 2.38 -7.74 -2.90
C ALA A 57 0.85 -7.63 -2.81
N ALA A 58 0.35 -7.70 -1.58
CA ALA A 58 -1.03 -7.41 -1.21
C ALA A 58 -1.11 -6.09 -0.45
N LEU A 59 -2.14 -5.29 -0.76
CA LEU A 59 -2.39 -3.99 -0.12
C LEU A 59 -3.66 -4.10 0.72
N PHE A 60 -3.65 -3.47 1.89
CA PHE A 60 -4.76 -3.50 2.83
C PHE A 60 -5.11 -2.10 3.30
N LEU A 61 -6.41 -1.86 3.49
CA LEU A 61 -6.96 -0.66 4.11
C LEU A 61 -7.67 -1.05 5.41
N ALA A 62 -7.41 -0.28 6.46
CA ALA A 62 -8.15 -0.35 7.71
C ALA A 62 -9.18 0.77 7.74
N ARG A 63 -10.44 0.44 8.04
CA ARG A 63 -11.54 1.38 8.16
C ARG A 63 -12.16 1.34 9.55
N GLN A 64 -12.43 2.50 10.11
CA GLN A 64 -13.19 2.66 11.33
C GLN A 64 -14.40 3.55 11.03
N ASN A 65 -15.61 3.05 11.27
CA ASN A 65 -16.86 3.75 10.94
C ASN A 65 -16.94 4.21 9.46
N GLY A 66 -16.38 3.41 8.54
CA GLY A 66 -16.32 3.74 7.10
C GLY A 66 -15.19 4.68 6.69
N GLU A 67 -14.52 5.34 7.63
CA GLU A 67 -13.37 6.19 7.37
C GLU A 67 -12.08 5.38 7.34
N ILE A 68 -11.18 5.70 6.41
CA ILE A 68 -9.87 5.04 6.34
C ILE A 68 -9.02 5.58 7.48
N VAL A 69 -8.49 4.66 8.30
CA VAL A 69 -7.63 4.98 9.46
C VAL A 69 -6.24 4.36 9.37
N GLY A 70 -6.00 3.52 8.36
CA GLY A 70 -4.70 2.88 8.17
C GLY A 70 -4.55 2.20 6.83
N ARG A 71 -3.29 1.95 6.47
CA ARG A 71 -2.92 1.16 5.29
C ARG A 71 -1.65 0.37 5.56
N ILE A 72 -1.55 -0.81 4.96
CA ILE A 72 -0.31 -1.61 4.97
C ILE A 72 -0.14 -2.35 3.65
N MET A 73 1.11 -2.51 3.21
CA MET A 73 1.48 -3.39 2.11
C MET A 73 2.28 -4.55 2.69
N ALA A 74 1.89 -5.77 2.34
CA ALA A 74 2.71 -6.95 2.54
C ALA A 74 3.27 -7.36 1.17
N SER A 75 4.58 -7.58 1.09
CA SER A 75 5.24 -8.06 -0.12
C SER A 75 6.02 -9.33 0.17
N ASP A 76 6.01 -10.25 -0.78
CA ASP A 76 6.81 -11.47 -0.78
C ASP A 76 7.81 -11.40 -1.94
N ASP A 77 9.08 -11.64 -1.62
CA ASP A 77 10.18 -11.66 -2.57
C ASP A 77 10.88 -13.03 -2.52
N PRO A 78 10.49 -13.97 -3.39
CA PRO A 78 11.10 -15.29 -3.47
C PRO A 78 12.61 -15.27 -3.75
N ASN A 79 13.12 -14.27 -4.48
CA ASN A 79 14.55 -14.16 -4.78
C ASN A 79 15.33 -13.79 -3.52
N TYR A 80 14.83 -12.80 -2.77
CA TYR A 80 15.40 -12.42 -1.47
C TYR A 80 15.35 -13.60 -0.49
N ASN A 81 14.17 -14.24 -0.37
CA ASN A 81 13.95 -15.37 0.52
C ASN A 81 14.93 -16.52 0.26
N SER A 82 15.14 -16.88 -1.02
CA SER A 82 16.08 -17.93 -1.43
C SER A 82 17.53 -17.59 -1.10
N LEU A 83 17.95 -16.34 -1.35
CA LEU A 83 19.32 -15.87 -1.08
C LEU A 83 19.65 -15.86 0.42
N HIS A 84 18.67 -15.48 1.24
CA HIS A 84 18.87 -15.26 2.68
C HIS A 84 18.37 -16.42 3.56
N GLN A 85 17.80 -17.46 2.95
CA GLN A 85 17.16 -18.58 3.66
C GLN A 85 16.10 -18.09 4.66
N THR A 86 15.31 -17.11 4.23
CA THR A 86 14.23 -16.54 5.04
C THR A 86 12.88 -16.98 4.50
N ASN A 87 12.02 -17.49 5.39
CA ASN A 87 10.74 -18.18 5.14
C ASN A 87 10.86 -19.64 4.69
#